data_AF-A0A925E411-F1
#
_entry.id   AF-A0A925E411-F1
#
_cell.length_a   1.000
_cell.length_b   1.000
_cell.length_c   1.000
_cell.angle_alpha   90.00
_cell.angle_beta   90.00
_cell.angle_gamma   90.00
#
_symmetry.space_group_name_H-M   'P 1'
#
loop_
_entity.id
_entity.type
_entity.pdbx_description
1 polymer ?
#
loop_
_entity_poly.entity_id
_entity_poly.type
_entity_poly.pdbx_seq_one_letter_code
_entity_poly.pdbx_strand_id
1 'polypeptide(L)' 'MILVTGGTGLIGRHVVQRLVAEGWPVRCLLPENR' A
#
# COMPACT_ATOMS: atom_id res chain seq x y z
N MET A 1 0.06 2.83 -12.00
CA MET A 1 -0.32 3.27 -10.63
C MET A 1 -1.14 2.16 -9.99
N ILE A 2 -0.72 1.67 -8.82
CA ILE A 2 -1.31 0.52 -8.13
C ILE A 2 -2.04 1.00 -6.87
N LEU A 3 -3.30 0.63 -6.70
CA LEU A 3 -4.04 0.85 -5.45
C LEU A 3 -3.95 -0.41 -4.58
N VAL A 4 -3.42 -0.26 -3.37
CA VAL A 4 -3.38 -1.32 -2.36
C VAL A 4 -4.45 -1.02 -1.30
N THR A 5 -5.49 -1.86 -1.25
CA THR A 5 -6.45 -1.86 -0.14
C THR A 5 -5.86 -2.62 1.05
N GLY A 6 -6.18 -2.17 2.27
CA GLY A 6 -5.59 -2.77 3.47
C GLY A 6 -4.06 -2.65 3.53
N GLY A 7 -3.47 -1.63 2.89
CA GLY A 7 -2.02 -1.43 2.81
C GLY A 7 -1.30 -1.27 4.15
N THR A 8 -2.05 -1.05 5.24
CA THR A 8 -1.54 -0.99 6.62
C THR A 8 -1.64 -2.33 7.37
N GLY A 9 -2.25 -3.35 6.76
CA GLY A 9 -2.43 -4.68 7.36
C GLY A 9 -1.15 -5.51 7.41
N LEU A 10 -1.26 -6.75 7.88
CA LEU A 10 -0.14 -7.69 7.97
C LEU A 10 0.54 -7.90 6.61
N ILE A 11 -0.22 -8.31 5.59
CA ILE A 11 0.32 -8.58 4.26
C ILE A 11 0.49 -7.29 3.45
N GLY A 12 -0.49 -6.38 3.52
CA GLY A 12 -0.53 -5.16 2.72
C GLY A 12 0.73 -4.31 2.87
N ARG A 13 1.30 -4.21 4.09
CA ARG A 13 2.52 -3.43 4.33
C ARG A 13 3.71 -3.96 3.54
N HIS A 14 3.87 -5.29 3.47
CA HIS A 14 4.99 -5.91 2.77
C HIS A 14 4.84 -5.76 1.26
N VAL A 15 3.61 -5.85 0.75
CA VAL A 15 3.30 -5.59 -0.66
C VAL A 15 3.63 -4.14 -1.03
N VAL A 16 3.19 -3.16 -0.23
CA VAL A 16 3.49 -1.74 -0.45
C VAL A 16 5.00 -1.50 -0.44
N GLN A 17 5.71 -2.01 0.58
CA GLN A 17 7.16 -1.88 0.67
C GLN A 17 7.87 -2.43 -0.56
N ARG A 18 7.47 -3.60 -1.04
CA ARG A 18 8.09 -4.22 -2.22
C ARG A 18 7.82 -3.41 -3.49
N LEU A 19 6.57 -2.99 -3.70
CA LEU A 19 6.19 -2.21 -4.88
C LEU A 19 6.91 -0.85 -4.93
N VAL A 20 7.03 -0.18 -3.78
CA VAL A 20 7.79 1.07 -3.65
C VAL A 20 9.27 0.84 -3.94
N ALA A 21 9.87 -0.23 -3.42
CA ALA A 21 11.26 -0.58 -3.68
C ALA A 21 11.55 -0.89 -5.15
N GLU A 22 10.55 -1.36 -5.90
CA GLU A 22 10.63 -1.57 -7.36
C GLU A 22 10.36 -0.29 -8.18
N GLY A 23 10.06 0.85 -7.54
CA GLY A 23 9.80 2.12 -8.22
C GLY A 23 8.37 2.26 -8.75
N TRP A 24 7.45 1.39 -8.35
CA TRP A 24 6.06 1.52 -8.78
C TRP A 24 5.36 2.66 -8.03
N PRO A 25 4.55 3.48 -8.73
CA PRO A 25 3.66 4.43 -8.08
C PRO A 25 2.50 3.70 -7.38
N VAL A 26 2.47 3.79 -6.05
CA VAL A 26 1.49 3.11 -5.18
C VAL A 26 0.62 4.13 -4.44
N ARG A 27 -0.67 3.83 -4.32
CA ARG A 27 -1.61 4.50 -3.41
C ARG A 27 -2.19 3.50 -2.43
N CYS A 28 -2.42 3.92 -1.19
CA CYS A 28 -3.12 3.14 -0.19
C CYS A 28 -4.47 3.77 0.12
N LEU A 29 -5.52 2.96 0.20
CA LEU A 29 -6.81 3.40 0.72
C LEU A 29 -6.75 3.37 2.25
N LEU A 30 -6.90 4.53 2.88
CA LEU A 30 -6.99 4.69 4.32
C LEU A 30 -8.43 5.00 4.72
N PRO A 31 -8.91 4.51 5.89
CA PRO A 31 -10.16 4.97 6.45
C PRO A 31 -10.05 6.46 6.81
N GLU A 32 -11.13 7.21 6.64
CA GLU A 32 -11.21 8.65 6.88
C GLU A 32 -11.00 9.01 8.37
N ASN A 33 -11.23 8.04 9.26
CA ASN A 33 -11.36 8.22 10.70
C ASN A 33 -10.09 7.85 11.49
N ARG A 34 -8.95 7.71 10.83
CA ARG A 34 -7.73 7.14 11.43
C ARG A 34 -6.62 8.17 11.60
#